data_AF-A0A455SZ71-F1
#
_entry.id   AF-A0A455SZ71-F1
#
_cell.length_a   1.000
_cell.length_b   1.000
_cell.length_c   1.000
_cell.angle_alpha   90.00
_cell.angle_beta   90.00
_cell.angle_gamma   90.00
#
_symmetry.space_group_name_H-M   'P 1'
#
loop_
_entity.id
_entity.type
_entity.pdbx_description
1 polymer ?
#
loop_
_entity_poly.entity_id
_entity_poly.type
_entity_poly.pdbx_seq_one_letter_code
_entity_poly.pdbx_strand_id
1 'polypeptide(L)'
;MKKIRLPKTRKARVLYGIGGSLLILILLVIAINTINHLSRGRTIQSTILPSSIQTDSSTGKPTLTNTNGKNAMPPSKEQTDTPSTTTPQQLIKSLNVSMEFQDPTKTAKELEHWIMQTDPKASSEGIQYQRSYTSAYVITMTFSVQANIYPQVRAYLTDYAKQHQGQLLSLQEAIQDVTDSTIDLKSRIKNLEVERDRLNTLMKQATEMADILAIEEKLSTVETDIERYQTQLDSLSKQTTMYPVTITLSPLNTTVPTTPDTPSWNIGEVFAEAWSASLEFAQTLISIVIWLLAFSIYLIPLALIVWLIRMFQKKRVQTIAPKIATTAPVEPHTFEPAEPDNEKQPAELTK
;
A
#
# COMPACT_ATOMS: atom_id res chain seq x y z
N MET A 1 -42.41 68.92 -6.54
CA MET A 1 -43.35 68.10 -5.73
C MET A 1 -42.60 66.98 -5.01
N LYS A 2 -43.18 66.42 -3.94
CA LYS A 2 -42.78 65.20 -3.19
C LYS A 2 -41.39 65.19 -2.51
N LYS A 3 -41.34 64.41 -1.43
CA LYS A 3 -40.19 64.19 -0.52
C LYS A 3 -39.53 62.85 -0.86
N ILE A 4 -38.31 62.61 -0.35
CA ILE A 4 -37.99 61.44 0.51
C ILE A 4 -36.70 61.74 1.30
N ARG A 5 -36.56 61.16 2.50
CA ARG A 5 -35.41 61.32 3.41
C ARG A 5 -34.77 59.96 3.71
N LEU A 6 -33.43 59.86 3.61
CA LEU A 6 -32.55 59.06 4.52
C LEU A 6 -32.88 57.53 4.63
N PRO A 7 -32.24 56.73 5.52
CA PRO A 7 -30.90 56.80 6.13
C PRO A 7 -30.03 55.52 6.01
N LYS A 8 -28.71 55.72 5.99
CA LYS A 8 -27.68 55.08 6.86
C LYS A 8 -27.79 53.56 7.20
N THR A 9 -26.90 52.76 6.61
CA THR A 9 -26.75 51.32 6.83
C THR A 9 -26.06 50.94 8.16
N ARG A 10 -26.83 50.53 9.19
CA ARG A 10 -26.32 49.75 10.35
C ARG A 10 -26.77 48.29 10.28
N LYS A 11 -26.03 47.43 9.56
CA LYS A 11 -26.26 45.97 9.51
C LYS A 11 -25.00 45.08 9.63
N ALA A 12 -23.80 45.63 9.59
CA ALA A 12 -22.54 44.90 9.37
C ALA A 12 -22.03 44.00 10.52
N ARG A 13 -22.75 43.85 11.64
CA ARG A 13 -22.24 43.12 12.84
C ARG A 13 -22.99 41.82 13.20
N VAL A 14 -24.01 41.42 12.45
CA VAL A 14 -24.80 40.19 12.73
C VAL A 14 -24.47 39.04 11.78
N LEU A 15 -23.75 39.29 10.69
CA LEU A 15 -23.50 38.28 9.64
C LEU A 15 -22.40 37.27 10.01
N TYR A 16 -21.37 37.69 10.76
CA TYR A 16 -20.18 36.89 11.05
C TYR A 16 -20.44 35.62 11.88
N GLY A 17 -21.42 35.65 12.80
CA GLY A 17 -21.72 34.49 13.65
C GLY A 17 -22.31 33.29 12.90
N ILE A 18 -23.08 33.53 11.84
CA ILE A 18 -23.71 32.46 11.04
C ILE A 18 -22.71 31.90 10.02
N GLY A 19 -21.95 32.78 9.35
CA GLY A 19 -20.92 32.37 8.38
C GLY A 19 -19.81 31.54 9.01
N GLY A 20 -19.31 31.93 10.20
CA GLY A 20 -18.28 31.18 10.91
C GLY A 20 -18.73 29.78 11.32
N SER A 21 -19.96 29.63 11.83
CA SER A 21 -20.51 28.32 12.21
C SER A 21 -20.65 27.39 11.00
N LEU A 22 -21.11 27.89 9.85
CA LEU A 22 -21.23 27.10 8.62
C LEU A 22 -19.85 26.65 8.10
N LEU A 23 -18.85 27.52 8.13
CA LEU A 23 -17.47 27.18 7.74
C LEU A 23 -16.85 26.11 8.64
N ILE A 24 -17.07 26.21 9.96
CA ILE A 24 -16.63 25.19 10.93
C ILE A 24 -17.31 23.84 10.66
N LEU A 25 -18.61 23.83 10.34
CA LEU A 25 -19.35 22.61 10.04
C LEU A 25 -18.87 21.96 8.73
N ILE A 26 -18.58 22.76 7.69
CA ILE A 26 -17.98 22.29 6.43
C ILE A 26 -16.58 21.71 6.67
N LEU A 27 -15.73 22.39 7.45
CA LEU A 27 -14.40 21.88 7.82
C LEU A 27 -14.47 20.60 8.67
N LEU A 28 -15.47 20.48 9.55
CA LEU A 28 -15.71 19.27 10.35
C LEU A 28 -16.10 18.08 9.45
N VAL A 29 -17.00 18.29 8.48
CA VAL A 29 -17.40 17.26 7.51
C VAL A 29 -16.22 16.82 6.63
N ILE A 30 -15.38 17.77 6.18
CA ILE A 30 -14.15 17.46 5.45
C ILE A 30 -13.17 16.65 6.33
N ALA A 31 -12.97 17.04 7.59
CA ALA A 31 -12.09 16.34 8.52
C ALA A 31 -12.56 14.91 8.85
N ILE A 32 -13.87 14.70 9.02
CA ILE A 32 -14.44 13.36 9.24
C ILE A 32 -14.22 12.47 7.99
N ASN A 33 -14.37 13.04 6.79
CA ASN A 33 -14.17 12.29 5.54
C ASN A 33 -12.69 11.91 5.32
N THR A 34 -11.73 12.78 5.69
CA THR A 34 -10.30 12.45 5.60
C THR A 34 -9.84 11.43 6.65
N ILE A 35 -10.43 11.42 7.86
CA ILE A 35 -10.14 10.42 8.90
C ILE A 35 -10.51 9.01 8.44
N ASN A 36 -11.64 8.84 7.75
CA ASN A 36 -12.03 7.54 7.17
C ASN A 36 -11.03 7.05 6.10
N HIS A 37 -10.38 7.95 5.37
CA HIS A 37 -9.40 7.59 4.34
C HIS A 37 -7.97 7.37 4.89
N LEU A 38 -7.69 7.74 6.14
CA LEU A 38 -6.38 7.58 6.78
C LEU A 38 -6.23 6.29 7.63
N SER A 39 -7.29 5.49 7.73
CA SER A 39 -7.34 4.33 8.64
C SER A 39 -6.87 3.00 8.03
N ARG A 40 -6.15 3.03 6.91
CA ARG A 40 -5.49 1.86 6.29
C ARG A 40 -4.05 2.21 5.93
N GLY A 41 -3.06 1.53 6.53
CA GLY A 41 -1.64 1.73 6.19
C GLY A 41 -0.65 1.89 7.36
N ARG A 42 -0.95 1.41 8.58
CA ARG A 42 0.06 1.36 9.65
C ARG A 42 0.94 0.11 9.55
N THR A 43 1.71 0.02 8.47
CA THR A 43 2.69 -1.05 8.26
C THR A 43 3.73 -1.02 9.37
N ILE A 44 3.87 -2.13 10.12
CA ILE A 44 4.95 -2.28 11.09
C ILE A 44 6.23 -2.55 10.30
N GLN A 45 7.11 -1.54 10.22
CA GLN A 45 8.41 -1.71 9.58
C GLN A 45 9.36 -2.44 10.53
N SER A 46 9.31 -3.77 10.51
CA SER A 46 10.23 -4.64 11.23
C SER A 46 11.61 -4.63 10.55
N THR A 47 12.38 -3.56 10.78
CA THR A 47 13.77 -3.44 10.33
C THR A 47 14.65 -4.43 11.08
N ILE A 48 14.71 -5.68 10.60
CA ILE A 48 15.72 -6.65 11.02
C ILE A 48 17.05 -6.24 10.38
N LEU A 49 17.86 -5.52 11.14
CA LEU A 49 19.27 -5.31 10.77
C LEU A 49 20.01 -6.64 10.90
N PRO A 50 20.80 -7.08 9.90
CA PRO A 50 21.74 -8.16 10.10
C PRO A 50 22.85 -7.70 11.03
N SER A 51 22.92 -8.27 12.24
CA SER A 51 23.99 -7.99 13.20
C SER A 51 25.34 -8.47 12.67
N SER A 52 26.12 -7.56 12.08
CA SER A 52 27.51 -7.82 11.71
C SER A 52 28.38 -7.96 12.96
N ILE A 53 28.62 -9.20 13.38
CA ILE A 53 29.57 -9.50 14.46
C ILE A 53 30.98 -9.15 13.98
N GLN A 54 31.50 -8.00 14.44
CA GLN A 54 32.92 -7.68 14.34
C GLN A 54 33.67 -8.44 15.43
N THR A 55 34.33 -9.55 15.09
CA THR A 55 35.34 -10.16 15.95
C THR A 55 36.68 -9.50 15.74
N ASP A 56 36.92 -8.40 16.44
CA ASP A 56 38.23 -7.77 16.53
C ASP A 56 39.12 -8.58 17.49
N SER A 57 40.22 -9.17 17.01
CA SER A 57 41.13 -9.95 17.84
C SER A 57 42.56 -10.05 17.27
N SER A 58 43.11 -8.91 16.83
CA SER A 58 44.53 -8.80 16.48
C SER A 58 45.43 -8.60 17.71
N THR A 59 45.93 -9.68 18.32
CA THR A 59 47.30 -9.80 18.89
C THR A 59 47.53 -11.18 19.51
N GLY A 60 48.69 -11.81 19.25
CA GLY A 60 48.98 -13.12 19.87
C GLY A 60 50.09 -13.97 19.22
N LYS A 61 51.28 -13.39 18.97
CA LYS A 61 52.45 -14.21 18.57
C LYS A 61 53.02 -14.90 19.81
N PRO A 62 53.40 -16.19 19.73
CA PRO A 62 54.83 -16.48 19.81
C PRO A 62 55.31 -17.48 18.74
N THR A 63 56.60 -17.39 18.40
CA THR A 63 57.29 -18.37 17.55
C THR A 63 57.88 -19.48 18.41
N LEU A 64 57.72 -20.73 17.99
CA LEU A 64 58.66 -21.82 18.29
C LEU A 64 59.19 -22.41 16.98
N THR A 65 60.29 -23.18 17.06
CA THR A 65 61.30 -23.27 16.00
C THR A 65 61.58 -24.70 15.53
N ASN A 66 62.23 -24.78 14.35
CA ASN A 66 62.85 -25.98 13.78
C ASN A 66 61.84 -27.06 13.28
N THR A 67 62.16 -27.97 12.35
CA THR A 67 63.48 -28.35 11.80
C THR A 67 63.42 -28.61 10.29
N ASN A 68 64.53 -28.39 9.60
CA ASN A 68 64.71 -28.76 8.19
C ASN A 68 64.67 -30.29 8.01
N GLY A 69 63.65 -30.81 7.33
CA GLY A 69 63.50 -32.23 7.02
C GLY A 69 63.29 -32.47 5.53
N LYS A 70 64.35 -32.84 4.80
CA LYS A 70 64.21 -33.34 3.42
C LYS A 70 63.53 -34.71 3.46
N ASN A 71 62.42 -34.88 2.77
CA ASN A 71 62.03 -36.17 2.22
C ASN A 71 61.21 -35.99 0.94
N ALA A 72 61.28 -36.97 0.05
CA ALA A 72 60.74 -36.87 -1.31
C ALA A 72 59.21 -37.07 -1.36
N MET A 73 58.61 -36.53 -2.42
CA MET A 73 57.22 -36.76 -2.79
C MET A 73 56.97 -38.26 -3.05
N PRO A 74 56.07 -38.94 -2.32
CA PRO A 74 55.48 -40.19 -2.78
C PRO A 74 54.56 -39.86 -3.97
N PRO A 75 54.43 -40.72 -5.00
CA PRO A 75 53.47 -40.49 -6.06
C PRO A 75 52.06 -40.43 -5.48
N SER A 76 51.25 -39.48 -5.94
CA SER A 76 49.84 -39.43 -5.57
C SER A 76 49.17 -40.73 -5.98
N LYS A 77 48.60 -41.45 -5.02
CA LYS A 77 47.63 -42.49 -5.37
C LYS A 77 46.44 -41.79 -6.02
N GLU A 78 45.93 -42.39 -7.08
CA GLU A 78 44.63 -42.01 -7.62
C GLU A 78 43.59 -42.25 -6.54
N GLN A 79 43.08 -41.19 -5.94
CA GLN A 79 41.89 -41.27 -5.11
C GLN A 79 40.72 -41.41 -6.06
N THR A 80 40.45 -42.66 -6.45
CA THR A 80 39.36 -43.02 -7.37
C THR A 80 38.09 -42.32 -6.95
N ASP A 81 37.46 -41.59 -7.87
CA ASP A 81 36.15 -40.97 -7.65
C ASP A 81 35.13 -42.07 -7.33
N THR A 82 34.88 -42.27 -6.04
CA THR A 82 33.74 -43.07 -5.59
C THR A 82 32.49 -42.39 -6.12
N PRO A 83 31.67 -43.06 -6.94
CA PRO A 83 30.46 -42.43 -7.48
C PRO A 83 29.59 -42.02 -6.30
N SER A 84 29.35 -40.73 -6.15
CA SER A 84 28.52 -40.19 -5.08
C SER A 84 27.18 -40.90 -5.09
N THR A 85 26.91 -41.68 -4.04
CA THR A 85 25.61 -42.34 -3.85
C THR A 85 24.60 -41.25 -3.52
N THR A 86 24.06 -40.60 -4.56
CA THR A 86 23.25 -39.39 -4.42
C THR A 86 21.96 -39.70 -3.69
N THR A 87 21.97 -39.50 -2.37
CA THR A 87 20.78 -39.36 -1.54
C THR A 87 19.83 -38.39 -2.25
N PRO A 88 18.56 -38.76 -2.51
CA PRO A 88 17.64 -37.89 -3.22
C PRO A 88 17.51 -36.53 -2.53
N GLN A 89 18.01 -35.48 -3.19
CA GLN A 89 18.03 -34.13 -2.65
C GLN A 89 16.61 -33.63 -2.40
N GLN A 90 16.37 -33.16 -1.18
CA GLN A 90 15.12 -32.51 -0.81
C GLN A 90 15.24 -31.02 -1.08
N LEU A 91 14.81 -30.63 -2.29
CA LEU A 91 14.81 -29.24 -2.72
C LEU A 91 13.44 -28.62 -2.47
N ILE A 92 13.41 -27.42 -1.89
CA ILE A 92 12.30 -26.47 -1.97
C ILE A 92 12.60 -25.54 -3.15
N LYS A 93 11.59 -25.29 -3.99
CA LYS A 93 11.70 -24.33 -5.10
C LYS A 93 10.52 -23.37 -5.12
N SER A 94 10.78 -22.16 -5.61
CA SER A 94 9.74 -21.24 -6.06
C SER A 94 10.11 -20.60 -7.39
N LEU A 95 9.11 -20.19 -8.16
CA LEU A 95 9.29 -19.52 -9.44
C LEU A 95 8.44 -18.26 -9.47
N ASN A 96 9.05 -17.12 -9.74
CA ASN A 96 8.35 -15.85 -9.97
C ASN A 96 8.63 -15.42 -11.40
N VAL A 97 7.58 -15.26 -12.21
CA VAL A 97 7.67 -14.87 -13.62
C VAL A 97 6.88 -13.58 -13.83
N SER A 98 7.52 -12.55 -14.36
CA SER A 98 6.87 -11.30 -14.76
C SER A 98 6.93 -11.15 -16.26
N MET A 99 5.76 -10.98 -16.90
CA MET A 99 5.62 -10.86 -18.36
C MET A 99 4.67 -9.71 -18.71
N GLU A 100 4.88 -9.12 -19.89
CA GLU A 100 4.01 -8.12 -20.49
C GLU A 100 3.30 -8.68 -21.73
N PHE A 101 1.97 -8.48 -21.83
CA PHE A 101 1.13 -8.92 -22.94
C PHE A 101 0.08 -7.87 -23.32
N GLN A 102 -0.32 -7.82 -24.59
CA GLN A 102 -1.34 -6.87 -25.07
C GLN A 102 -2.72 -7.07 -24.41
N ASP A 103 -3.07 -8.31 -24.05
CA ASP A 103 -4.25 -8.64 -23.25
C ASP A 103 -3.85 -9.59 -22.10
N PRO A 104 -3.52 -9.05 -20.91
CA PRO A 104 -3.21 -9.85 -19.73
C PRO A 104 -4.37 -10.77 -19.29
N THR A 105 -5.63 -10.40 -19.57
CA THR A 105 -6.82 -11.11 -19.09
C THR A 105 -7.08 -12.38 -19.91
N LYS A 106 -6.84 -12.33 -21.22
CA LYS A 106 -6.81 -13.52 -22.07
C LYS A 106 -5.63 -14.42 -21.69
N THR A 107 -4.43 -13.87 -21.58
CA THR A 107 -3.23 -14.65 -21.23
C THR A 107 -3.35 -15.33 -19.87
N ALA A 108 -3.94 -14.66 -18.86
CA ALA A 108 -4.21 -15.26 -17.55
C ALA A 108 -5.01 -16.57 -17.67
N LYS A 109 -6.10 -16.56 -18.45
CA LYS A 109 -6.97 -17.72 -18.65
C LYS A 109 -6.32 -18.82 -19.48
N GLU A 110 -5.51 -18.48 -20.48
CA GLU A 110 -4.75 -19.47 -21.26
C GLU A 110 -3.73 -20.19 -20.39
N LEU A 111 -2.97 -19.45 -19.57
CA LEU A 111 -1.99 -20.02 -18.64
C LEU A 111 -2.64 -20.82 -17.50
N GLU A 112 -3.70 -20.31 -16.89
CA GLU A 112 -4.49 -21.04 -15.87
C GLU A 112 -5.00 -22.37 -16.43
N HIS A 113 -5.62 -22.36 -17.61
CA HIS A 113 -6.15 -23.56 -18.24
C HIS A 113 -5.04 -24.57 -18.60
N TRP A 114 -3.91 -24.10 -19.12
CA TRP A 114 -2.77 -24.97 -19.45
C TRP A 114 -2.13 -25.59 -18.19
N ILE A 115 -1.96 -24.83 -17.11
CA ILE A 115 -1.44 -25.33 -15.84
C ILE A 115 -2.39 -26.38 -15.25
N MET A 116 -3.70 -26.11 -15.19
CA MET A 116 -4.69 -27.05 -14.65
C MET A 116 -4.86 -28.33 -15.49
N GLN A 117 -4.62 -28.28 -16.80
CA GLN A 117 -4.55 -29.49 -17.64
C GLN A 117 -3.25 -30.28 -17.42
N THR A 118 -2.12 -29.59 -17.27
CA THR A 118 -0.78 -30.21 -17.18
C THR A 118 -0.50 -30.79 -15.80
N ASP A 119 -1.01 -30.16 -14.74
CA ASP A 119 -1.01 -30.67 -13.37
C ASP A 119 -2.44 -30.66 -12.78
N PRO A 120 -3.18 -31.77 -12.90
CA PRO A 120 -4.51 -31.92 -12.31
C PRO A 120 -4.57 -31.89 -10.77
N LYS A 121 -3.43 -31.77 -10.07
CA LYS A 121 -3.37 -31.52 -8.62
C LYS A 121 -2.88 -30.11 -8.28
N ALA A 122 -2.56 -29.26 -9.27
CA ALA A 122 -2.16 -27.90 -8.99
C ALA A 122 -3.30 -27.12 -8.35
N SER A 123 -2.98 -26.40 -7.28
CA SER A 123 -3.95 -25.54 -6.59
C SER A 123 -3.70 -24.09 -7.02
N SER A 124 -4.73 -23.41 -7.53
CA SER A 124 -4.72 -21.95 -7.68
C SER A 124 -4.99 -21.33 -6.31
N GLU A 125 -4.08 -20.50 -5.83
CA GLU A 125 -4.21 -19.73 -4.58
C GLU A 125 -5.00 -18.42 -4.79
N GLY A 126 -5.45 -18.18 -6.03
CA GLY A 126 -6.30 -17.07 -6.44
C GLY A 126 -5.66 -16.18 -7.51
N ILE A 127 -6.51 -15.38 -8.16
CA ILE A 127 -6.11 -14.38 -9.15
C ILE A 127 -6.40 -12.99 -8.59
N GLN A 128 -5.36 -12.17 -8.45
CA GLN A 128 -5.45 -10.80 -7.98
C GLN A 128 -5.40 -9.84 -9.16
N TYR A 129 -6.39 -8.94 -9.24
CA TYR A 129 -6.54 -7.95 -10.32
C TYR A 129 -6.26 -6.55 -9.76
N GLN A 130 -5.07 -6.02 -10.02
CA GLN A 130 -4.68 -4.66 -9.60
C GLN A 130 -4.82 -3.70 -10.78
N ARG A 131 -5.64 -2.65 -10.65
CA ARG A 131 -5.79 -1.63 -11.71
C ARG A 131 -4.49 -0.82 -11.85
N SER A 132 -3.98 -0.72 -13.07
CA SER A 132 -2.88 0.17 -13.44
C SER A 132 -3.38 1.58 -13.78
N TYR A 133 -2.46 2.54 -13.84
CA TYR A 133 -2.75 3.92 -14.27
C TYR A 133 -3.25 4.00 -15.72
N THR A 134 -2.90 3.02 -16.57
CA THR A 134 -3.25 2.94 -17.99
C THR A 134 -4.58 2.22 -18.27
N SER A 135 -5.52 2.24 -17.31
CA SER A 135 -6.83 1.56 -17.31
C SER A 135 -6.83 0.02 -17.42
N ALA A 136 -5.75 -0.59 -17.89
CA ALA A 136 -5.55 -2.04 -17.88
C ALA A 136 -5.25 -2.59 -16.47
N TYR A 137 -5.44 -3.89 -16.27
CA TYR A 137 -5.14 -4.58 -15.02
C TYR A 137 -3.78 -5.29 -15.10
N VAL A 138 -2.98 -5.14 -14.05
CA VAL A 138 -1.93 -6.09 -13.71
C VAL A 138 -2.58 -7.28 -13.02
N ILE A 139 -2.28 -8.48 -13.47
CA ILE A 139 -2.89 -9.72 -12.97
C ILE A 139 -1.80 -10.58 -12.34
N THR A 140 -1.90 -10.86 -11.05
CA THR A 140 -1.01 -11.81 -10.35
C THR A 140 -1.77 -13.08 -10.04
N MET A 141 -1.22 -14.22 -10.45
CA MET A 141 -1.74 -15.56 -10.22
C MET A 141 -0.69 -16.37 -9.46
N THR A 142 -1.09 -17.15 -8.46
CA THR A 142 -0.18 -18.07 -7.76
C THR A 142 -0.71 -19.49 -7.83
N PHE A 143 0.13 -20.43 -8.28
CA PHE A 143 -0.19 -21.85 -8.39
C PHE A 143 0.80 -22.67 -7.58
N SER A 144 0.31 -23.54 -6.69
CA SER A 144 1.13 -24.60 -6.09
C SER A 144 1.16 -25.81 -7.02
N VAL A 145 2.34 -26.14 -7.58
CA VAL A 145 2.55 -27.15 -8.64
C VAL A 145 3.41 -28.32 -8.13
N GLN A 146 3.12 -29.56 -8.53
CA GLN A 146 3.89 -30.73 -8.12
C GLN A 146 5.35 -30.69 -8.61
N ALA A 147 6.28 -31.11 -7.76
CA ALA A 147 7.73 -31.04 -8.00
C ALA A 147 8.21 -31.78 -9.27
N ASN A 148 7.49 -32.81 -9.72
CA ASN A 148 7.79 -33.54 -10.96
C ASN A 148 7.32 -32.80 -12.23
N ILE A 149 6.30 -31.93 -12.14
CA ILE A 149 5.75 -31.16 -13.26
C ILE A 149 6.41 -29.77 -13.37
N TYR A 150 6.95 -29.24 -12.26
CA TYR A 150 7.65 -27.95 -12.20
C TYR A 150 8.69 -27.70 -13.33
N PRO A 151 9.56 -28.64 -13.74
CA PRO A 151 10.52 -28.40 -14.82
C PRO A 151 9.84 -28.10 -16.17
N GLN A 152 8.69 -28.73 -16.43
CA GLN A 152 7.88 -28.50 -17.64
C GLN A 152 7.18 -27.14 -17.59
N VAL A 153 6.59 -26.77 -16.45
CA VAL A 153 5.95 -25.45 -16.26
C VAL A 153 6.97 -24.31 -16.39
N ARG A 154 8.14 -24.47 -15.76
CA ARG A 154 9.26 -23.53 -15.87
C ARG A 154 9.72 -23.33 -17.31
N ALA A 155 9.91 -24.41 -18.06
CA ALA A 155 10.30 -24.34 -19.47
C ALA A 155 9.22 -23.65 -20.32
N TYR A 156 7.96 -24.06 -20.16
CA TYR A 156 6.82 -23.46 -20.87
C TYR A 156 6.72 -21.95 -20.64
N LEU A 157 6.74 -21.49 -19.38
CA LEU A 157 6.66 -20.06 -19.05
C LEU A 157 7.87 -19.24 -19.55
N THR A 158 9.03 -19.87 -19.76
CA THR A 158 10.23 -19.21 -20.30
C THR A 158 10.09 -18.87 -21.79
N ASP A 159 9.39 -19.71 -22.56
CA ASP A 159 9.22 -19.54 -24.01
C ASP A 159 7.84 -19.03 -24.43
N TYR A 160 6.80 -19.19 -23.59
CA TYR A 160 5.43 -18.74 -23.86
C TYR A 160 5.36 -17.26 -24.25
N ALA A 161 6.07 -16.37 -23.55
CA ALA A 161 6.13 -14.95 -23.91
C ALA A 161 6.59 -14.72 -25.36
N LYS A 162 7.68 -15.37 -25.78
CA LYS A 162 8.25 -15.26 -27.13
C LYS A 162 7.28 -15.81 -28.19
N GLN A 163 6.57 -16.89 -27.88
CA GLN A 163 5.62 -17.55 -28.77
C GLN A 163 4.32 -16.74 -28.93
N HIS A 164 3.86 -16.06 -27.88
CA HIS A 164 2.59 -15.33 -27.82
C HIS A 164 2.74 -13.80 -27.94
N GLN A 165 3.83 -13.32 -28.57
CA GLN A 165 4.09 -11.89 -28.83
C GLN A 165 4.13 -10.99 -27.57
N GLY A 166 4.47 -11.57 -26.42
CA GLY A 166 4.70 -10.85 -25.17
C GLY A 166 6.19 -10.66 -24.86
N GLN A 167 6.47 -9.89 -23.83
CA GLN A 167 7.83 -9.64 -23.34
C GLN A 167 8.03 -10.28 -21.97
N LEU A 168 9.02 -11.18 -21.85
CA LEU A 168 9.46 -11.66 -20.54
C LEU A 168 10.28 -10.56 -19.86
N LEU A 169 9.73 -9.96 -18.80
CA LEU A 169 10.42 -8.93 -18.01
C LEU A 169 11.41 -9.57 -17.03
N SER A 170 10.99 -10.65 -16.38
CA SER A 170 11.68 -11.20 -15.22
C SER A 170 11.36 -12.68 -15.01
N LEU A 171 12.37 -13.46 -14.63
CA LEU A 171 12.21 -14.85 -14.20
C LEU A 171 13.18 -15.11 -13.04
N GLN A 172 12.64 -15.26 -11.83
CA GLN A 172 13.39 -15.59 -10.62
C GLN A 172 13.01 -17.00 -10.16
N GLU A 173 13.97 -17.92 -10.26
CA GLU A 173 13.92 -19.23 -9.60
C GLU A 173 14.70 -19.14 -8.29
N ALA A 174 14.07 -19.47 -7.17
CA ALA A 174 14.73 -19.67 -5.89
C ALA A 174 14.78 -21.17 -5.59
N ILE A 175 15.92 -21.67 -5.12
CA ILE A 175 16.14 -23.08 -4.76
C ILE A 175 16.80 -23.10 -3.38
N GLN A 176 16.28 -23.94 -2.49
CA GLN A 176 16.87 -24.23 -1.19
C GLN A 176 16.97 -25.74 -1.00
N ASP A 177 18.16 -26.25 -0.72
CA ASP A 177 18.32 -27.63 -0.25
C ASP A 177 17.98 -27.69 1.26
N VAL A 178 17.11 -28.62 1.63
CA VAL A 178 16.68 -28.87 3.02
C VAL A 178 16.95 -30.32 3.45
N THR A 179 17.76 -31.06 2.69
CA THR A 179 18.12 -32.46 2.96
C THR A 179 18.69 -32.63 4.37
N ASP A 180 19.68 -31.80 4.74
CA ASP A 180 20.30 -31.82 6.07
C ASP A 180 19.30 -31.45 7.17
N SER A 181 18.45 -30.45 6.94
CA SER A 181 17.41 -30.03 7.90
C SER A 181 16.39 -31.16 8.17
N THR A 182 15.97 -31.88 7.13
CA THR A 182 15.12 -33.07 7.28
C THR A 182 15.82 -34.20 8.02
N ILE A 183 17.11 -34.43 7.78
CA ILE A 183 17.89 -35.47 8.46
C ILE A 183 18.05 -35.14 9.95
N ASP A 184 18.34 -33.88 10.30
CA ASP A 184 18.42 -33.42 11.69
C ASP A 184 17.05 -33.54 12.39
N LEU A 185 15.97 -33.04 11.79
CA LEU A 185 14.62 -33.14 12.35
C LEU A 185 14.20 -34.60 12.63
N LYS A 186 14.42 -35.51 11.67
CA LYS A 186 14.16 -36.95 11.86
C LYS A 186 15.01 -37.55 12.98
N SER A 187 16.25 -37.10 13.13
CA SER A 187 17.16 -37.55 14.19
C SER A 187 16.72 -37.04 15.57
N ARG A 188 16.27 -35.78 15.66
CA ARG A 188 15.69 -35.19 16.89
C ARG A 188 14.43 -35.91 17.33
N ILE A 189 13.47 -36.10 16.42
CA ILE A 189 12.22 -36.84 16.69
C ILE A 189 12.56 -38.24 17.25
N LYS A 190 13.42 -38.99 16.56
CA LYS A 190 13.82 -40.34 17.00
C LYS A 190 14.50 -40.36 18.37
N ASN A 191 15.33 -39.36 18.69
CA ASN A 191 15.97 -39.26 20.00
C ASN A 191 14.95 -38.95 21.11
N LEU A 192 13.98 -38.07 20.84
CA LEU A 192 12.90 -37.75 21.77
C LEU A 192 11.92 -38.91 21.95
N GLU A 193 11.64 -39.71 20.92
CA GLU A 193 10.85 -40.94 21.03
C GLU A 193 11.53 -41.95 21.96
N VAL A 194 12.86 -42.12 21.87
CA VAL A 194 13.65 -42.94 22.80
C VAL A 194 13.66 -42.35 24.22
N GLU A 195 13.61 -41.02 24.38
CA GLU A 195 13.48 -40.37 25.68
C GLU A 195 12.08 -40.60 26.29
N ARG A 196 11.02 -40.38 25.52
CA ARG A 196 9.62 -40.67 25.86
C ARG A 196 9.44 -42.13 26.29
N ASP A 197 10.03 -43.08 25.57
CA ASP A 197 9.88 -44.51 25.87
C ASP A 197 10.65 -44.93 27.15
N ARG A 198 11.73 -44.23 27.48
CA ARG A 198 12.43 -44.34 28.78
C ARG A 198 11.60 -43.74 29.92
N LEU A 199 11.03 -42.54 29.72
CA LEU A 199 10.13 -41.90 30.70
C LEU A 199 8.90 -42.78 30.97
N ASN A 200 8.28 -43.33 29.92
CA ASN A 200 7.20 -44.33 30.01
C ASN A 200 7.60 -45.67 30.65
N THR A 201 8.90 -45.95 30.78
CA THR A 201 9.42 -47.11 31.51
C THR A 201 9.61 -46.77 32.99
N LEU A 202 10.16 -45.58 33.29
CA LEU A 202 10.27 -45.06 34.66
C LEU A 202 8.90 -44.82 35.30
N MET A 203 7.91 -44.32 34.54
CA MET A 203 6.52 -44.12 35.01
C MET A 203 5.87 -45.42 35.51
N LYS A 204 6.24 -46.57 34.93
CA LYS A 204 5.75 -47.91 35.35
C LYS A 204 6.46 -48.45 36.60
N GLN A 205 7.51 -47.76 37.05
CA GLN A 205 8.33 -48.12 38.21
C GLN A 205 8.18 -47.11 39.37
N ALA A 206 7.71 -45.90 39.09
CA ALA A 206 7.47 -44.85 40.07
C ALA A 206 6.32 -45.23 41.03
N THR A 207 6.59 -45.16 42.33
CA THR A 207 5.60 -45.39 43.40
C THR A 207 5.25 -44.12 44.18
N GLU A 208 6.13 -43.12 44.15
CA GLU A 208 5.93 -41.84 44.83
C GLU A 208 5.18 -40.85 43.93
N MET A 209 4.20 -40.14 44.49
CA MET A 209 3.41 -39.14 43.74
C MET A 209 4.28 -38.00 43.19
N ALA A 210 5.37 -37.64 43.88
CA ALA A 210 6.32 -36.64 43.42
C ALA A 210 7.07 -37.07 42.15
N ASP A 211 7.50 -38.34 42.08
CA ASP A 211 8.18 -38.90 40.91
C ASP A 211 7.23 -39.02 39.72
N ILE A 212 5.99 -39.44 39.96
CA ILE A 212 4.93 -39.51 38.93
C ILE A 212 4.71 -38.14 38.30
N LEU A 213 4.48 -37.10 39.11
CA LEU A 213 4.26 -35.73 38.61
C LEU A 213 5.47 -35.17 37.85
N ALA A 214 6.69 -35.44 38.34
CA ALA A 214 7.92 -35.00 37.65
C ALA A 214 8.14 -35.71 36.31
N ILE A 215 7.79 -37.01 36.21
CA ILE A 215 7.83 -37.74 34.94
C ILE A 215 6.72 -37.27 34.00
N GLU A 216 5.53 -36.93 34.50
CA GLU A 216 4.41 -36.39 33.70
C GLU A 216 4.74 -35.01 33.10
N GLU A 217 5.27 -34.08 33.88
CA GLU A 217 5.74 -32.76 33.40
C GLU A 217 6.80 -32.91 32.29
N LYS A 218 7.76 -33.83 32.52
CA LYS A 218 8.84 -34.10 31.56
C LYS A 218 8.34 -34.85 30.32
N LEU A 219 7.37 -35.75 30.44
CA LEU A 219 6.74 -36.46 29.33
C LEU A 219 5.97 -35.49 28.44
N SER A 220 5.12 -34.64 29.04
CA SER A 220 4.38 -33.57 28.36
C SER A 220 5.31 -32.64 27.57
N THR A 221 6.46 -32.27 28.16
CA THR A 221 7.50 -31.48 27.49
C THR A 221 8.07 -32.22 26.27
N VAL A 222 8.42 -33.51 26.41
CA VAL A 222 9.00 -34.32 25.32
C VAL A 222 7.98 -34.56 24.20
N GLU A 223 6.72 -34.82 24.51
CA GLU A 223 5.66 -35.00 23.50
C GLU A 223 5.35 -33.69 22.75
N THR A 224 5.35 -32.55 23.45
CA THR A 224 5.21 -31.22 22.84
C THR A 224 6.41 -30.87 21.93
N ASP A 225 7.62 -31.33 22.26
CA ASP A 225 8.79 -31.20 21.40
C ASP A 225 8.70 -32.11 20.16
N ILE A 226 8.25 -33.37 20.32
CA ILE A 226 8.00 -34.32 19.22
C ILE A 226 7.00 -33.74 18.22
N GLU A 227 5.83 -33.29 18.68
CA GLU A 227 4.78 -32.71 17.81
C GLU A 227 5.31 -31.48 17.05
N ARG A 228 6.09 -30.62 17.71
CA ARG A 228 6.69 -29.44 17.09
C ARG A 228 7.67 -29.80 15.97
N TYR A 229 8.58 -30.76 16.20
CA TYR A 229 9.53 -31.19 15.18
C TYR A 229 8.85 -32.00 14.05
N GLN A 230 7.83 -32.80 14.36
CA GLN A 230 7.01 -33.47 13.35
C GLN A 230 6.27 -32.46 12.46
N THR A 231 5.66 -31.43 13.04
CA THR A 231 5.00 -30.34 12.31
C THR A 231 5.96 -29.58 11.38
N GLN A 232 7.21 -29.35 11.83
CA GLN A 232 8.26 -28.74 11.01
C GLN A 232 8.67 -29.67 9.85
N LEU A 233 8.86 -30.96 10.11
CA LEU A 233 9.19 -31.96 9.10
C LEU A 233 8.09 -32.09 8.04
N ASP A 234 6.82 -32.11 8.44
CA ASP A 234 5.67 -32.13 7.54
C ASP A 234 5.56 -30.87 6.70
N SER A 235 5.92 -29.71 7.26
CA SER A 235 5.97 -28.44 6.53
C SER A 235 7.05 -28.45 5.43
N LEU A 236 8.24 -28.96 5.72
CA LEU A 236 9.29 -29.16 4.71
C LEU A 236 8.87 -30.20 3.67
N SER A 237 8.30 -31.33 4.10
CA SER A 237 7.78 -32.39 3.23
C SER A 237 6.80 -31.84 2.18
N LYS A 238 5.84 -31.00 2.61
CA LYS A 238 4.90 -30.30 1.72
C LYS A 238 5.62 -29.38 0.73
N GLN A 239 6.54 -28.54 1.20
CA GLN A 239 7.32 -27.59 0.37
C GLN A 239 8.33 -28.26 -0.58
N THR A 240 8.73 -29.51 -0.33
CA THR A 240 9.55 -30.32 -1.26
C THR A 240 8.71 -31.08 -2.28
N THR A 241 7.40 -31.21 -2.04
CA THR A 241 6.44 -31.92 -2.92
C THR A 241 5.69 -30.96 -3.84
N MET A 242 5.36 -29.77 -3.35
CA MET A 242 4.65 -28.70 -4.07
C MET A 242 5.49 -27.42 -4.07
N TYR A 243 5.65 -26.82 -5.25
CA TYR A 243 6.42 -25.59 -5.46
C TYR A 243 5.50 -24.45 -5.92
N PRO A 244 5.51 -23.28 -5.25
CA PRO A 244 4.74 -22.13 -5.69
C PRO A 244 5.32 -21.49 -6.95
N VAL A 245 4.45 -21.26 -7.92
CA VAL A 245 4.70 -20.58 -9.19
C VAL A 245 3.81 -19.34 -9.25
N THR A 246 4.43 -18.17 -9.05
CA THR A 246 3.78 -16.86 -9.14
C THR A 246 3.98 -16.28 -10.54
N ILE A 247 2.90 -15.92 -11.21
CA ILE A 247 2.90 -15.32 -12.54
C ILE A 247 2.28 -13.93 -12.44
N THR A 248 3.04 -12.89 -12.78
CA THR A 248 2.57 -11.51 -12.89
C THR A 248 2.49 -11.10 -14.34
N LEU A 249 1.29 -10.77 -14.80
CA LEU A 249 0.98 -10.34 -16.16
C LEU A 249 0.67 -8.84 -16.14
N SER A 250 1.55 -8.05 -16.72
CA SER A 250 1.36 -6.61 -16.94
C SER A 250 0.82 -6.35 -18.35
N PRO A 251 0.08 -5.24 -18.58
CA PRO A 251 -0.20 -4.78 -19.93
C PRO A 251 1.11 -4.43 -20.63
N LEU A 252 1.29 -4.93 -21.86
CA LEU A 252 2.42 -4.53 -22.71
C LEU A 252 2.29 -3.03 -22.98
N ASN A 253 3.23 -2.25 -22.45
CA ASN A 253 3.26 -0.82 -22.68
C ASN A 253 3.82 -0.56 -24.07
N THR A 254 2.99 -0.82 -25.10
CA THR A 254 3.26 -0.33 -26.45
C THR A 254 3.32 1.19 -26.40
N THR A 255 4.53 1.71 -26.26
CA THR A 255 4.93 2.95 -26.89
C THR A 255 4.83 2.77 -28.41
N VAL A 256 3.58 2.77 -28.89
CA VAL A 256 3.26 3.68 -30.00
C VAL A 256 3.93 4.99 -29.61
N PRO A 257 4.93 5.48 -30.37
CA PRO A 257 5.50 6.76 -30.07
C PRO A 257 4.36 7.77 -30.21
N THR A 258 3.87 8.28 -29.08
CA THR A 258 3.10 9.51 -29.02
C THR A 258 4.02 10.61 -29.55
N THR A 259 4.04 10.74 -30.89
CA THR A 259 4.28 12.01 -31.56
C THR A 259 3.43 13.02 -30.81
N PRO A 260 4.03 13.96 -30.07
CA PRO A 260 3.42 14.57 -28.88
C PRO A 260 2.03 15.08 -29.22
N ASP A 261 1.00 14.50 -28.56
CA ASP A 261 -0.37 14.56 -29.04
C ASP A 261 -0.78 15.99 -29.37
N THR A 262 -0.88 16.30 -30.67
CA THR A 262 -1.78 17.32 -31.15
C THR A 262 -3.18 16.76 -30.92
N PRO A 263 -3.93 17.21 -29.89
CA PRO A 263 -5.06 16.45 -29.40
C PRO A 263 -6.17 16.45 -30.44
N SER A 264 -6.32 15.32 -31.15
CA SER A 264 -7.42 15.10 -32.07
C SER A 264 -8.70 15.00 -31.25
N TRP A 265 -9.41 16.12 -31.12
CA TRP A 265 -10.62 16.26 -30.31
C TRP A 265 -11.64 15.18 -30.69
N ASN A 266 -11.68 14.09 -29.92
CA ASN A 266 -12.51 12.95 -30.20
C ASN A 266 -13.92 13.19 -29.62
N ILE A 267 -14.75 13.93 -30.36
CA ILE A 267 -16.01 14.50 -29.87
C ILE A 267 -16.90 13.43 -29.22
N GLY A 268 -16.97 12.23 -29.79
CA GLY A 268 -17.83 11.14 -29.28
C GLY A 268 -17.43 10.64 -27.88
N GLU A 269 -16.14 10.62 -27.56
CA GLU A 269 -15.62 10.15 -26.26
C GLU A 269 -15.88 11.20 -25.18
N VAL A 270 -15.55 12.47 -25.47
CA VAL A 270 -15.87 13.62 -24.61
C VAL A 270 -17.39 13.75 -24.38
N PHE A 271 -18.22 13.45 -25.40
CA PHE A 271 -19.68 13.49 -25.27
C PHE A 271 -20.23 12.33 -24.44
N ALA A 272 -19.66 11.13 -24.55
CA ALA A 272 -20.02 9.99 -23.73
C ALA A 272 -19.68 10.23 -22.24
N GLU A 273 -18.47 10.73 -21.95
CA GLU A 273 -18.04 11.03 -20.58
C GLU A 273 -18.84 12.20 -19.98
N ALA A 274 -19.10 13.25 -20.75
CA ALA A 274 -19.98 14.35 -20.33
C ALA A 274 -21.44 13.89 -20.11
N TRP A 275 -21.92 12.90 -20.85
CA TRP A 275 -23.26 12.33 -20.64
C TRP A 275 -23.32 11.55 -19.32
N SER A 276 -22.33 10.70 -19.02
CA SER A 276 -22.25 10.03 -17.71
C SER A 276 -22.12 11.02 -16.55
N ALA A 277 -21.27 12.05 -16.68
CA ALA A 277 -21.13 13.08 -15.66
C ALA A 277 -22.43 13.90 -15.45
N SER A 278 -23.22 14.10 -16.50
CA SER A 278 -24.55 14.73 -16.41
C SER A 278 -25.56 13.86 -15.64
N LEU A 279 -25.52 12.53 -15.82
CA LEU A 279 -26.34 11.58 -15.06
C LEU A 279 -25.93 11.56 -13.57
N GLU A 280 -24.63 11.49 -13.27
CA GLU A 280 -24.13 11.56 -11.88
C GLU A 280 -24.48 12.89 -11.20
N PHE A 281 -24.39 14.01 -11.92
CA PHE A 281 -24.81 15.32 -11.43
C PHE A 281 -26.32 15.35 -11.14
N ALA A 282 -27.16 14.80 -12.02
CA ALA A 282 -28.61 14.71 -11.79
C ALA A 282 -28.95 13.83 -10.57
N GLN A 283 -28.27 12.68 -10.41
CA GLN A 283 -28.43 11.80 -9.24
C GLN A 283 -27.95 12.45 -7.94
N THR A 284 -26.89 13.26 -8.00
CA THR A 284 -26.40 14.09 -6.88
C THR A 284 -27.44 15.14 -6.50
N LEU A 285 -28.05 15.81 -7.48
CA LEU A 285 -29.06 16.85 -7.26
C LEU A 285 -30.34 16.27 -6.62
N ILE A 286 -30.80 15.10 -7.07
CA ILE A 286 -31.90 14.36 -6.44
C ILE A 286 -31.55 14.00 -4.99
N SER A 287 -30.32 13.53 -4.74
CA SER A 287 -29.84 13.17 -3.40
C SER A 287 -29.81 14.38 -2.45
N ILE A 288 -29.42 15.57 -2.93
CA ILE A 288 -29.46 16.83 -2.18
C ILE A 288 -30.92 17.22 -1.83
N VAL A 289 -31.88 17.02 -2.73
CA VAL A 289 -33.32 17.29 -2.46
C VAL A 289 -33.87 16.33 -1.39
N ILE A 290 -33.49 15.06 -1.42
CA ILE A 290 -33.86 14.08 -0.38
C ILE A 290 -33.25 14.48 0.98
N TRP A 291 -32.00 14.93 1.00
CA TRP A 291 -31.35 15.44 2.20
C TRP A 291 -32.05 16.69 2.76
N LEU A 292 -32.40 17.65 1.89
CA LEU A 292 -33.14 18.86 2.28
C LEU A 292 -34.53 18.52 2.84
N LEU A 293 -35.22 17.53 2.29
CA LEU A 293 -36.49 17.02 2.84
C LEU A 293 -36.30 16.40 4.22
N ALA A 294 -35.28 15.56 4.42
CA ALA A 294 -34.97 14.95 5.71
C ALA A 294 -34.61 16.00 6.78
N PHE A 295 -33.79 17.01 6.43
CA PHE A 295 -33.42 18.09 7.36
C PHE A 295 -34.50 19.18 7.52
N SER A 296 -35.53 19.21 6.66
CA SER A 296 -36.67 20.14 6.75
C SER A 296 -37.37 20.06 8.12
N ILE A 297 -37.49 18.85 8.68
CA ILE A 297 -38.09 18.59 9.99
C ILE A 297 -37.39 19.35 11.14
N TYR A 298 -36.09 19.65 10.99
CA TYR A 298 -35.29 20.42 11.96
C TYR A 298 -35.16 21.91 11.56
N LEU A 299 -35.11 22.21 10.26
CA LEU A 299 -34.99 23.58 9.75
C LEU A 299 -36.25 24.42 9.99
N ILE A 300 -37.44 23.85 9.82
CA ILE A 300 -38.73 24.54 10.05
C ILE A 300 -38.85 25.09 11.48
N PRO A 301 -38.73 24.27 12.56
CA PRO A 301 -38.84 24.79 13.93
C PRO A 301 -37.70 25.76 14.28
N LEU A 302 -36.47 25.53 13.80
CA LEU A 302 -35.34 26.42 14.04
C LEU A 302 -35.57 27.81 13.42
N ALA A 303 -36.09 27.88 12.19
CA ALA A 303 -36.45 29.14 11.55
C ALA A 303 -37.56 29.89 12.30
N LEU A 304 -38.55 29.17 12.82
CA LEU A 304 -39.67 29.72 13.60
C LEU A 304 -39.19 30.32 14.94
N ILE A 305 -38.29 29.62 15.64
CA ILE A 305 -37.62 30.12 16.86
C ILE A 305 -36.81 31.38 16.58
N VAL A 306 -35.98 31.39 15.52
CA VAL A 306 -35.17 32.56 15.14
C VAL A 306 -36.05 33.75 14.75
N TRP A 307 -37.18 33.51 14.08
CA TRP A 307 -38.17 34.54 13.72
C TRP A 307 -38.81 35.17 14.96
N LEU A 308 -39.27 34.35 15.92
CA LEU A 308 -39.79 34.81 17.21
C LEU A 308 -38.78 35.69 17.96
N ILE A 309 -37.53 35.24 18.12
CA ILE A 309 -36.47 36.02 18.78
C ILE A 309 -36.26 37.37 18.09
N ARG A 310 -36.26 37.40 16.75
CA ARG A 310 -36.15 38.65 15.95
C ARG A 310 -37.36 39.58 16.09
N MET A 311 -38.55 39.04 16.38
CA MET A 311 -39.77 39.82 16.57
C MET A 311 -39.71 40.59 17.91
N PHE A 312 -39.30 39.94 18.99
CA PHE A 312 -39.22 40.58 20.32
C PHE A 312 -38.13 41.66 20.41
N GLN A 313 -36.98 41.48 19.76
CA GLN A 313 -35.88 42.45 19.80
C GLN A 313 -36.22 43.83 19.19
N LYS A 314 -37.21 43.93 18.30
CA LYS A 314 -37.56 45.19 17.62
C LYS A 314 -38.23 46.25 18.50
N LYS A 315 -38.66 45.92 19.73
CA LYS A 315 -39.45 46.82 20.59
C LYS A 315 -38.65 47.73 21.54
N ARG A 316 -37.31 47.77 21.46
CA ARG A 316 -36.47 48.67 22.30
C ARG A 316 -35.40 49.40 21.47
N VAL A 317 -35.10 50.64 21.90
CA VAL A 317 -34.03 51.54 21.44
C VAL A 317 -34.21 52.23 20.07
N GLN A 318 -34.82 53.42 20.10
CA GLN A 318 -34.54 54.59 19.24
C GLN A 318 -34.85 55.87 20.05
N THR A 319 -34.20 57.03 19.93
CA THR A 319 -32.87 57.44 19.42
C THR A 319 -32.60 58.87 19.94
N ILE A 320 -31.38 59.21 20.37
CA ILE A 320 -30.93 60.61 20.57
C ILE A 320 -30.09 61.07 19.36
N ALA A 321 -30.11 62.37 19.05
CA ALA A 321 -29.60 63.01 17.83
C ALA A 321 -28.04 63.25 17.84
N PRO A 322 -27.36 64.10 17.03
CA PRO A 322 -27.74 65.41 16.41
C PRO A 322 -27.41 65.56 14.88
N LYS A 323 -27.10 66.79 14.40
CA LYS A 323 -27.38 67.32 13.04
C LYS A 323 -26.39 68.41 12.57
N ILE A 324 -25.91 68.32 11.31
CA ILE A 324 -25.30 69.37 10.43
C ILE A 324 -25.50 68.91 8.95
N ALA A 325 -25.69 69.67 7.85
CA ALA A 325 -25.68 71.11 7.46
C ALA A 325 -24.31 71.74 7.05
N THR A 326 -24.14 72.65 6.05
CA THR A 326 -24.92 73.12 4.86
C THR A 326 -24.00 74.00 3.94
N THR A 327 -24.40 74.32 2.69
CA THR A 327 -23.84 75.34 1.73
C THR A 327 -22.74 74.84 0.76
N ALA A 328 -22.55 75.34 -0.49
CA ALA A 328 -23.44 75.63 -1.65
C ALA A 328 -22.54 75.92 -2.92
N PRO A 329 -23.04 75.84 -4.19
CA PRO A 329 -22.20 75.86 -5.42
C PRO A 329 -22.43 77.07 -6.37
N VAL A 330 -21.63 77.20 -7.45
CA VAL A 330 -22.02 77.64 -8.84
C VAL A 330 -20.85 77.48 -9.85
N GLU A 331 -21.14 77.63 -11.15
CA GLU A 331 -20.40 77.22 -12.38
C GLU A 331 -19.34 78.23 -12.96
N PRO A 332 -18.55 77.85 -14.00
CA PRO A 332 -17.38 78.60 -14.48
C PRO A 332 -17.58 79.39 -15.79
N HIS A 333 -16.70 80.37 -16.05
CA HIS A 333 -16.57 81.07 -17.34
C HIS A 333 -15.10 81.31 -17.75
N THR A 334 -14.84 81.21 -19.06
CA THR A 334 -13.55 81.45 -19.74
C THR A 334 -13.29 82.94 -19.96
N PHE A 335 -12.03 83.40 -19.93
CA PHE A 335 -11.47 84.34 -20.92
C PHE A 335 -9.93 84.45 -20.82
N GLU A 336 -9.32 84.80 -21.95
CA GLU A 336 -7.89 84.90 -22.34
C GLU A 336 -7.77 86.17 -23.23
N PRO A 337 -6.60 86.81 -23.49
CA PRO A 337 -5.21 86.63 -23.01
C PRO A 337 -4.63 87.91 -22.33
N ALA A 338 -3.36 87.86 -21.87
CA ALA A 338 -2.29 88.81 -22.28
C ALA A 338 -0.98 88.62 -21.46
N GLU A 339 0.14 88.45 -22.18
CA GLU A 339 1.53 88.60 -21.73
C GLU A 339 1.97 90.10 -21.80
N PRO A 340 3.20 90.53 -21.39
CA PRO A 340 4.36 89.71 -20.99
C PRO A 340 5.13 90.16 -19.70
N ASP A 341 6.05 89.26 -19.32
CA ASP A 341 7.49 89.53 -19.09
C ASP A 341 8.11 89.50 -17.67
N ASN A 342 9.30 88.88 -17.64
CA ASN A 342 10.50 89.12 -16.82
C ASN A 342 10.37 89.08 -15.27
N GLU A 343 11.09 88.27 -14.47
CA GLU A 343 12.53 87.92 -14.52
C GLU A 343 12.89 86.87 -13.41
N LYS A 344 14.08 86.26 -13.50
CA LYS A 344 14.87 85.60 -12.41
C LYS A 344 14.39 84.29 -11.74
N GLN A 345 14.99 83.19 -12.22
CA GLN A 345 15.61 82.11 -11.43
C GLN A 345 16.71 82.66 -10.45
N PRO A 346 17.33 81.87 -9.51
CA PRO A 346 17.17 80.43 -9.19
C PRO A 346 17.14 80.14 -7.65
N ALA A 347 17.66 78.97 -7.24
CA ALA A 347 17.93 78.46 -5.87
C ALA A 347 16.70 77.89 -5.13
N GLU A 348 16.68 76.57 -4.81
CA GLU A 348 17.13 75.93 -3.55
C GLU A 348 16.09 76.08 -2.39
N LEU A 349 15.93 75.14 -1.44
CA LEU A 349 16.73 73.97 -1.07
C LEU A 349 15.82 72.79 -0.63
N THR A 350 16.42 71.67 -0.23
CA THR A 350 15.86 70.51 0.52
C THR A 350 14.82 70.89 1.61
N LYS A 351 13.90 70.01 2.01
CA LYS A 351 14.14 68.59 2.35
C LYS A 351 12.85 67.77 2.45
#